data_AF-A0A0N4U3Z0-F1
#
_entry.id   AF-A0A0N4U3Z0-F1
#
_cell.length_a   1.000
_cell.length_b   1.000
_cell.length_c   1.000
_cell.angle_alpha   90.00
_cell.angle_beta   90.00
_cell.angle_gamma   90.00
#
_symmetry.space_group_name_H-M   'P 1'
#
loop_
_entity.id
_entity.type
_entity.pdbx_description
1 polymer ?
#
loop_
_entity_poly.entity_id
_entity_poly.type
_entity_poly.pdbx_seq_one_letter_code
_entity_poly.pdbx_strand_id
1 'polypeptide(L)'
;DLSSFCLTYSSYFIPKIAICCRNYRRNLRAPYVLAALLDKCQQQALFNDVQHLVEELYFAVDNYSQIFIYLKSYFRTKQLLSSPSLPIRLIVLDILKQCLINIRYYENELLPMIHQNWPGIRARLNDLELIVRGKAIATMCRLSGSFVYHRFKNDAWPLIRSYMLDQSKYSKKAGKGYHHLSAFAYQKTILQWSV
;
A
#
# COMPACT_ATOMS: atom_id res chain seq x y z
N ASP A 1 0.36 -15.87 24.01
CA ASP A 1 -0.47 -15.19 22.98
C ASP A 1 0.05 -15.61 21.60
N LEU A 2 -0.79 -15.68 20.56
CA LEU A 2 -0.36 -15.97 19.19
C LEU A 2 0.69 -14.94 18.72
N SER A 3 0.57 -13.68 19.13
CA SER A 3 1.58 -12.66 18.83
C SER A 3 2.93 -12.97 19.49
N SER A 4 2.94 -13.42 20.75
CA SER A 4 4.18 -13.83 21.42
C SER A 4 4.78 -15.08 20.74
N PHE A 5 3.95 -16.04 20.34
CA PHE A 5 4.40 -17.20 19.57
C PHE A 5 5.02 -16.79 18.22
N CYS A 6 4.35 -15.88 17.48
CA CYS A 6 4.87 -15.36 16.23
C CYS A 6 6.20 -14.64 16.42
N LEU A 7 6.37 -13.84 17.47
CA LEU A 7 7.64 -13.17 17.77
C LEU A 7 8.75 -14.15 18.19
N THR A 8 8.43 -15.15 19.01
CA THR A 8 9.43 -16.11 19.49
C THR A 8 9.93 -17.05 18.39
N TYR A 9 9.03 -17.45 17.48
CA TYR A 9 9.32 -18.45 16.47
C TYR A 9 9.36 -17.90 15.04
N SER A 10 9.24 -16.58 14.86
CA SER A 10 9.22 -15.89 13.55
C SER A 10 10.37 -16.39 12.68
N SER A 11 11.59 -16.29 13.19
CA SER A 11 12.83 -16.70 12.52
C SER A 11 12.82 -18.14 11.99
N TYR A 12 12.02 -19.05 12.58
CA TYR A 12 11.94 -20.46 12.17
C TYR A 12 10.92 -20.72 11.07
N PHE A 13 9.70 -20.18 11.19
CA PHE A 13 8.64 -20.47 10.24
C PHE A 13 8.59 -19.46 9.08
N ILE A 14 9.05 -18.22 9.28
CA ILE A 14 9.02 -17.18 8.27
C ILE A 14 9.77 -17.61 7.00
N PRO A 15 11.04 -18.05 7.04
CA PRO A 15 11.73 -18.49 5.84
C PRO A 15 11.00 -19.62 5.10
N LYS A 16 10.35 -20.54 5.84
CA LYS A 16 9.54 -21.60 5.24
C LYS A 16 8.32 -21.04 4.52
N ILE A 17 7.62 -20.09 5.11
CA ILE A 17 6.50 -19.39 4.47
C ILE A 17 6.98 -18.64 3.22
N ALA A 18 8.15 -17.98 3.28
CA ALA A 18 8.75 -17.28 2.14
C ALA A 18 8.94 -18.24 0.95
N ILE A 19 9.58 -19.39 1.20
CA ILE A 19 9.83 -20.43 0.20
C ILE A 19 8.51 -20.98 -0.35
N CYS A 20 7.53 -21.23 0.51
CA CYS A 20 6.20 -21.68 0.10
C CYS A 20 5.50 -20.62 -0.77
N CYS A 21 5.60 -19.34 -0.43
CA CYS A 21 5.05 -18.23 -1.22
C CYS A 21 5.70 -18.13 -2.61
N ARG A 22 7.03 -18.32 -2.71
CA ARG A 22 7.75 -18.39 -4.00
C ARG A 22 7.29 -19.58 -4.85
N ASN A 23 7.02 -20.73 -4.23
CA ASN A 23 6.50 -21.91 -4.91
C ASN A 23 4.96 -22.02 -4.79
N TYR A 24 4.29 -20.90 -5.12
CA TYR A 24 2.84 -20.77 -4.97
C TYR A 24 2.06 -21.90 -5.66
N ARG A 25 2.48 -22.32 -6.86
CA ARG A 25 1.82 -23.40 -7.62
C ARG A 25 1.71 -24.70 -6.82
N ARG A 26 2.64 -24.94 -5.88
CA ARG A 26 2.63 -26.11 -5.00
C ARG A 26 2.14 -25.81 -3.59
N ASN A 27 1.99 -24.54 -3.22
CA ASN A 27 1.66 -24.09 -1.86
C ASN A 27 0.56 -23.02 -1.88
N LEU A 28 -0.63 -23.41 -2.35
CA LEU A 28 -1.78 -22.50 -2.48
C LEU A 28 -2.17 -21.83 -1.15
N ARG A 29 -1.84 -22.44 -0.01
CA ARG A 29 -2.12 -21.91 1.34
C ARG A 29 -1.16 -20.80 1.79
N ALA A 30 0.03 -20.69 1.20
CA ALA A 30 1.08 -19.80 1.71
C ALA A 30 0.65 -18.32 1.75
N PRO A 31 -0.03 -17.76 0.73
CA PRO A 31 -0.53 -16.40 0.78
C PRO A 31 -1.58 -16.17 1.88
N TYR A 32 -2.42 -17.17 2.18
CA TYR A 32 -3.41 -17.09 3.25
C TYR A 32 -2.76 -17.05 4.63
N VAL A 33 -1.75 -17.90 4.86
CA VAL A 33 -0.99 -17.90 6.12
C VAL A 33 -0.30 -16.55 6.30
N LEU A 34 0.26 -15.98 5.24
CA LEU A 34 0.93 -14.70 5.31
C LEU A 34 -0.03 -13.53 5.53
N ALA A 35 -1.19 -13.51 4.86
CA ALA A 35 -2.24 -12.52 5.15
C ALA A 35 -2.70 -12.61 6.62
N ALA A 36 -2.91 -13.82 7.14
CA ALA A 36 -3.27 -14.03 8.54
C ALA A 36 -2.15 -13.60 9.50
N LEU A 37 -0.88 -13.82 9.15
CA LEU A 37 0.27 -13.33 9.93
C LEU A 37 0.30 -11.80 9.95
N LEU A 38 0.11 -11.16 8.80
CA LEU A 38 0.09 -9.70 8.68
C LEU A 38 -1.04 -9.07 9.52
N ASP A 39 -2.23 -9.67 9.52
CA ASP A 39 -3.35 -9.21 10.37
C ASP A 39 -3.02 -9.24 11.87
N LYS A 40 -2.06 -10.08 12.27
CA LYS A 40 -1.57 -10.19 13.67
C LYS A 40 -0.31 -9.37 13.93
N CYS A 41 0.30 -8.78 12.90
CA CYS A 41 1.42 -7.86 12.99
C CYS A 41 0.96 -6.45 13.36
N GLN A 42 0.41 -6.27 14.56
CA GLN A 42 0.16 -4.93 15.12
C GLN A 42 1.39 -4.36 15.86
N GLN A 43 2.43 -5.18 16.05
CA GLN A 43 3.64 -4.82 16.78
C GLN A 43 4.81 -4.56 15.82
N GLN A 44 5.49 -3.41 16.01
CA GLN A 44 6.65 -3.01 15.20
C GLN A 44 7.78 -4.05 15.22
N ALA A 45 7.96 -4.78 16.33
CA ALA A 45 8.97 -5.82 16.45
C ALA A 45 8.75 -6.97 15.45
N LEU A 46 7.49 -7.41 15.29
CA LEU A 46 7.14 -8.47 14.34
C LEU A 46 7.23 -7.97 12.88
N PHE A 47 7.09 -6.66 12.66
CA PHE A 47 7.26 -6.10 11.32
C PHE A 47 8.66 -6.32 10.78
N ASN A 48 9.72 -6.15 11.57
CA ASN A 48 11.08 -6.36 11.07
C ASN A 48 11.29 -7.81 10.61
N ASP A 49 10.74 -8.77 11.35
CA ASP A 49 10.81 -10.19 10.99
C ASP A 49 9.98 -10.51 9.74
N VAL A 50 8.82 -9.87 9.60
CA VAL A 50 7.88 -10.10 8.50
C VAL A 50 8.18 -9.19 7.29
N GLN A 51 8.97 -8.13 7.42
CA GLN A 51 9.26 -7.18 6.35
C GLN A 51 9.87 -7.90 5.16
N HIS A 52 10.87 -8.76 5.41
CA HIS A 52 11.45 -9.59 4.38
C HIS A 52 10.41 -10.50 3.71
N LEU A 53 9.41 -11.04 4.43
CA LEU A 53 8.32 -11.79 3.81
C LEU A 53 7.43 -10.95 2.91
N VAL A 54 7.17 -9.72 3.31
CA VAL A 54 6.33 -8.84 2.53
C VAL A 54 7.06 -8.35 1.29
N GLU A 55 8.37 -8.12 1.38
CA GLU A 55 9.25 -7.87 0.24
C GLU A 55 9.31 -9.09 -0.67
N GLU A 56 9.48 -10.29 -0.13
CA GLU A 56 9.45 -11.56 -0.87
C GLU A 56 8.10 -11.80 -1.55
N LEU A 57 7.01 -11.46 -0.87
CA LEU A 57 5.68 -11.43 -1.48
C LEU A 57 5.60 -10.41 -2.58
N TYR A 58 6.13 -9.20 -2.38
CA TYR A 58 6.14 -8.16 -3.39
C TYR A 58 6.90 -8.65 -4.63
N PHE A 59 8.05 -9.31 -4.45
CA PHE A 59 8.77 -10.00 -5.52
C PHE A 59 7.96 -11.15 -6.14
N ALA A 60 7.26 -11.96 -5.35
CA ALA A 60 6.41 -13.03 -5.87
C ALA A 60 5.20 -12.48 -6.64
N VAL A 61 4.63 -11.37 -6.17
CA VAL A 61 3.55 -10.60 -6.81
C VAL A 61 4.05 -10.06 -8.15
N ASP A 62 5.26 -9.52 -8.23
CA ASP A 62 5.89 -9.07 -9.47
C ASP A 62 6.09 -10.21 -10.48
N ASN A 63 6.46 -11.40 -10.00
CA ASN A 63 6.79 -12.54 -10.86
C ASN A 63 5.61 -13.46 -11.21
N TYR A 64 4.53 -13.49 -10.41
CA TYR A 64 3.46 -14.48 -10.53
C TYR A 64 2.07 -13.86 -10.63
N SER A 65 1.51 -13.87 -11.83
CA SER A 65 0.19 -13.34 -12.22
C SER A 65 -1.05 -14.03 -11.62
N GLN A 66 -0.90 -15.07 -10.78
CA GLN A 66 -2.04 -15.81 -10.20
C GLN A 66 -2.30 -15.53 -8.71
N ILE A 67 -1.33 -14.95 -7.99
CA ILE A 67 -1.51 -14.55 -6.59
C ILE A 67 -2.65 -13.53 -6.43
N PHE A 68 -2.96 -12.78 -7.50
CA PHE A 68 -3.97 -11.71 -7.53
C PHE A 68 -5.41 -12.14 -7.24
N ILE A 69 -5.83 -13.29 -7.75
CA ILE A 69 -7.20 -13.79 -7.53
C ILE A 69 -7.40 -14.17 -6.04
N TYR A 70 -6.33 -14.56 -5.36
CA TYR A 70 -6.38 -15.01 -3.98
C TYR A 70 -6.17 -13.86 -2.98
N LEU A 71 -5.41 -12.83 -3.34
CA LEU A 71 -5.38 -11.58 -2.57
C LEU A 71 -6.74 -10.85 -2.64
N LYS A 72 -7.49 -10.97 -3.75
CA LYS A 72 -8.85 -10.42 -3.92
C LYS A 72 -9.82 -10.87 -2.81
N SER A 73 -9.71 -12.11 -2.32
CA SER A 73 -10.62 -12.63 -1.30
C SER A 73 -10.16 -12.33 0.14
N TYR A 74 -8.85 -12.22 0.37
CA TYR A 74 -8.30 -12.27 1.73
C TYR A 74 -7.64 -10.99 2.23
N PHE A 75 -7.12 -10.14 1.34
CA PHE A 75 -6.45 -8.93 1.81
C PHE A 75 -7.49 -7.90 2.23
N ARG A 76 -7.85 -7.92 3.51
CA ARG A 76 -8.42 -6.76 4.21
C ARG A 76 -7.34 -5.69 4.34
N THR A 77 -6.82 -5.22 3.21
CA THR A 77 -5.93 -4.06 3.10
C THR A 77 -6.39 -2.90 3.97
N LYS A 78 -7.71 -2.72 4.14
CA LYS A 78 -8.30 -1.74 5.05
C LYS A 78 -7.72 -1.83 6.48
N GLN A 79 -7.57 -3.04 7.03
CA GLN A 79 -7.02 -3.26 8.37
C GLN A 79 -5.53 -2.95 8.40
N LEU A 80 -4.75 -3.46 7.44
CA LEU A 80 -3.30 -3.24 7.38
C LEU A 80 -2.92 -1.80 7.05
N LEU A 81 -3.66 -1.14 6.15
CA LEU A 81 -3.52 0.30 5.88
C LEU A 81 -3.85 1.11 7.13
N SER A 82 -4.68 0.61 8.04
CA SER A 82 -4.99 1.29 9.31
C SER A 82 -3.97 1.00 10.42
N SER A 83 -2.91 0.24 10.13
CA SER A 83 -1.85 -0.04 11.10
C SER A 83 -1.17 1.24 11.59
N PRO A 84 -0.86 1.37 12.90
CA PRO A 84 -0.06 2.48 13.41
C PRO A 84 1.38 2.45 12.88
N SER A 85 1.87 1.28 12.44
CA SER A 85 3.22 1.14 11.88
C SER A 85 3.32 1.78 10.50
N LEU A 86 4.16 2.81 10.39
CA LEU A 86 4.47 3.48 9.12
C LEU A 86 5.01 2.49 8.06
N PRO A 87 6.00 1.62 8.37
CA PRO A 87 6.47 0.63 7.41
C PRO A 87 5.38 -0.30 6.87
N ILE A 88 4.44 -0.75 7.71
CA ILE A 88 3.29 -1.56 7.27
C ILE A 88 2.44 -0.78 6.27
N ARG A 89 2.10 0.48 6.58
CA ARG A 89 1.30 1.31 5.66
C ARG A 89 1.98 1.48 4.30
N LEU A 90 3.29 1.73 4.29
CA LEU A 90 4.05 1.93 3.05
C LEU A 90 4.09 0.66 2.19
N ILE A 91 4.40 -0.48 2.79
CA ILE A 91 4.56 -1.73 2.04
C ILE A 91 3.22 -2.26 1.52
N VAL A 92 2.13 -2.05 2.28
CA VAL A 92 0.77 -2.41 1.84
C VAL A 92 0.35 -1.55 0.65
N LEU A 93 0.71 -0.26 0.62
CA LEU A 93 0.49 0.60 -0.55
C LEU A 93 1.29 0.12 -1.77
N ASP A 94 2.54 -0.33 -1.58
CA ASP A 94 3.35 -0.85 -2.68
C ASP A 94 2.78 -2.17 -3.23
N ILE A 95 2.41 -3.12 -2.36
CA ILE A 95 1.74 -4.36 -2.76
C ILE A 95 0.46 -4.02 -3.52
N LEU A 96 -0.36 -3.10 -3.01
CA LEU A 96 -1.60 -2.72 -3.67
C LEU A 96 -1.37 -2.14 -5.05
N LYS A 97 -0.41 -1.21 -5.17
CA LYS A 97 -0.02 -0.63 -6.46
C LYS A 97 0.36 -1.72 -7.45
N GLN A 98 1.19 -2.67 -7.03
CA GLN A 98 1.62 -3.76 -7.90
C GLN A 98 0.46 -4.70 -8.27
N CYS A 99 -0.42 -5.01 -7.30
CA CYS A 99 -1.59 -5.83 -7.56
C CYS A 99 -2.50 -5.22 -8.62
N LEU A 100 -2.73 -3.92 -8.49
CA LEU A 100 -3.62 -3.21 -9.40
C LEU A 100 -2.99 -3.06 -10.80
N ILE A 101 -1.66 -2.93 -10.91
CA ILE A 101 -0.93 -2.98 -12.19
C ILE A 101 -1.10 -4.35 -12.86
N ASN A 102 -0.94 -5.44 -12.11
CA ASN A 102 -0.93 -6.77 -12.68
C ASN A 102 -2.32 -7.23 -13.15
N ILE A 103 -3.39 -6.73 -12.53
CA ILE A 103 -4.77 -7.00 -12.98
C ILE A 103 -5.38 -5.92 -13.87
N ARG A 104 -4.59 -4.93 -14.33
CA ARG A 104 -5.13 -3.75 -15.05
C ARG A 104 -5.94 -4.06 -16.32
N TYR A 105 -5.73 -5.24 -16.91
CA TYR A 105 -6.44 -5.70 -18.10
C TYR A 105 -7.63 -6.63 -17.81
N TYR A 106 -7.89 -6.94 -16.54
CA TYR A 106 -8.94 -7.83 -16.08
C TYR A 106 -9.99 -7.01 -15.32
N GLU A 107 -10.86 -6.31 -16.05
CA GLU A 107 -11.77 -5.30 -15.49
C GLU A 107 -12.72 -5.87 -14.42
N ASN A 108 -13.17 -7.11 -14.59
CA ASN A 108 -14.04 -7.84 -13.65
C ASN A 108 -13.35 -8.13 -12.29
N GLU A 109 -12.03 -8.06 -12.25
CA GLU A 109 -11.20 -8.23 -11.07
C GLU A 109 -10.72 -6.89 -10.54
N LEU A 110 -10.35 -5.99 -11.44
CA LEU A 110 -9.83 -4.65 -11.15
C LEU A 110 -10.86 -3.81 -10.40
N LEU A 111 -12.09 -3.69 -10.93
CA LEU A 111 -13.10 -2.79 -10.36
C LEU A 111 -13.49 -3.18 -8.93
N PRO A 112 -13.79 -4.45 -8.59
CA PRO A 112 -14.04 -4.86 -7.21
C PRO A 112 -12.85 -4.60 -6.31
N MET A 113 -11.62 -4.83 -6.79
CA MET A 113 -10.42 -4.60 -5.98
C MET A 113 -10.26 -3.12 -5.66
N ILE A 114 -10.40 -2.23 -6.64
CA ILE A 114 -10.39 -0.78 -6.40
C ILE A 114 -11.51 -0.39 -5.44
N HIS A 115 -12.73 -0.90 -5.66
CA HIS A 115 -13.89 -0.53 -4.86
C HIS A 115 -13.70 -0.84 -3.38
N GLN A 116 -13.26 -2.06 -3.06
CA GLN A 116 -13.04 -2.54 -1.70
C GLN A 116 -11.90 -1.80 -0.99
N ASN A 117 -10.85 -1.45 -1.74
CA ASN A 117 -9.65 -0.81 -1.21
C ASN A 117 -9.77 0.71 -1.04
N TRP A 118 -10.63 1.34 -1.83
CA TRP A 118 -10.73 2.80 -1.91
C TRP A 118 -10.87 3.50 -0.56
N PRO A 119 -11.75 3.07 0.37
CA PRO A 119 -11.86 3.74 1.67
C PRO A 119 -10.54 3.71 2.45
N GLY A 120 -9.80 2.61 2.38
CA GLY A 120 -8.51 2.45 3.05
C GLY A 120 -7.44 3.37 2.44
N ILE A 121 -7.35 3.41 1.12
CA ILE A 121 -6.39 4.28 0.40
C ILE A 121 -6.76 5.76 0.58
N ARG A 122 -8.05 6.11 0.51
CA ARG A 122 -8.52 7.49 0.75
C ARG A 122 -8.21 7.95 2.16
N ALA A 123 -8.37 7.09 3.16
CA ALA A 123 -8.01 7.43 4.54
C ALA A 123 -6.53 7.83 4.67
N ARG A 124 -5.64 7.21 3.89
CA ARG A 124 -4.20 7.53 3.88
C ARG A 124 -3.88 8.95 3.42
N LEU A 125 -4.80 9.62 2.71
CA LEU A 125 -4.62 11.03 2.31
C LEU A 125 -4.64 12.00 3.50
N ASN A 126 -5.13 11.56 4.66
CA ASN A 126 -5.13 12.35 5.90
C ASN A 126 -4.01 11.97 6.88
N ASP A 127 -3.15 11.00 6.54
CA ASP A 127 -2.05 10.57 7.41
C ASP A 127 -1.07 11.71 7.67
N LEU A 128 -0.41 11.75 8.83
CA LEU A 128 0.56 12.82 9.13
C LEU A 128 1.77 12.78 8.17
N GLU A 129 2.17 11.57 7.77
CA GLU A 129 3.33 11.34 6.93
C GLU A 129 3.03 11.55 5.45
N LEU A 130 3.58 12.62 4.86
CA LEU A 130 3.37 12.96 3.45
C LEU A 130 3.84 11.87 2.47
N ILE A 131 4.81 11.05 2.85
CA ILE A 131 5.24 9.90 2.05
C ILE A 131 4.11 8.87 1.87
N VAL A 132 3.29 8.65 2.90
CA VAL A 132 2.13 7.75 2.85
C VAL A 132 1.05 8.35 1.95
N ARG A 133 0.77 9.65 2.10
CA ARG A 133 -0.15 10.38 1.21
C ARG A 133 0.31 10.28 -0.25
N GLY A 134 1.60 10.47 -0.52
CA GLY A 134 2.18 10.44 -1.86
C GLY A 134 2.03 9.05 -2.50
N LYS A 135 2.32 7.97 -1.77
CA LYS A 135 2.10 6.60 -2.25
C LYS A 135 0.62 6.29 -2.46
N ALA A 136 -0.27 6.79 -1.60
CA ALA A 136 -1.71 6.64 -1.78
C ALA A 136 -2.19 7.30 -3.07
N ILE A 137 -1.76 8.54 -3.35
CA ILE A 137 -2.05 9.24 -4.60
C ILE A 137 -1.49 8.47 -5.80
N ALA A 138 -0.22 8.06 -5.75
CA ALA A 138 0.39 7.32 -6.84
C ALA A 138 -0.32 5.98 -7.13
N THR A 139 -0.83 5.33 -6.09
CA THR A 139 -1.65 4.11 -6.21
C THR A 139 -2.98 4.42 -6.88
N MET A 140 -3.66 5.51 -6.50
CA MET A 140 -4.91 5.94 -7.13
C MET A 140 -4.72 6.37 -8.60
N CYS A 141 -3.71 7.19 -8.90
CA CYS A 141 -3.50 7.78 -10.22
C CYS A 141 -3.11 6.73 -11.27
N ARG A 142 -2.25 5.76 -10.93
CA ARG A 142 -1.79 4.72 -11.86
C ARG A 142 -2.91 3.83 -12.42
N LEU A 143 -4.08 3.87 -11.80
CA LEU A 143 -5.22 3.01 -12.09
C LEU A 143 -6.42 3.79 -12.60
N SER A 144 -6.20 5.08 -12.85
CA SER A 144 -7.24 6.01 -13.24
C SER A 144 -7.69 5.77 -14.69
N GLY A 145 -8.46 4.69 -14.91
CA GLY A 145 -9.43 4.66 -16.01
C GLY A 145 -10.58 5.64 -15.76
N SER A 146 -11.50 5.78 -16.71
CA SER A 146 -12.63 6.74 -16.63
C SER A 146 -13.44 6.61 -15.32
N PHE A 147 -13.67 5.38 -14.85
CA PHE A 147 -14.38 5.10 -13.59
C PHE A 147 -13.68 5.68 -12.36
N VAL A 148 -12.37 5.43 -12.26
CA VAL A 148 -11.55 5.83 -11.12
C VAL A 148 -11.28 7.33 -11.14
N TYR A 149 -11.19 7.93 -12.33
CA TYR A 149 -11.04 9.38 -12.49
C TYR A 149 -12.19 10.15 -11.84
N HIS A 150 -13.45 9.75 -12.08
CA HIS A 150 -14.61 10.41 -11.46
C HIS A 150 -14.52 10.32 -9.92
N ARG A 151 -14.16 9.15 -9.40
CA ARG A 151 -14.00 8.94 -7.95
C ARG A 151 -12.83 9.74 -7.38
N PHE A 152 -11.71 9.80 -8.07
CA PHE A 152 -10.54 10.59 -7.67
C PHE A 152 -10.91 12.09 -7.62
N LYS A 153 -11.54 12.60 -8.68
CA LYS A 153 -11.96 14.00 -8.80
C LYS A 153 -12.90 14.42 -7.68
N ASN A 154 -13.81 13.55 -7.25
CA ASN A 154 -14.81 13.88 -6.25
C ASN A 154 -14.35 13.60 -4.81
N ASP A 155 -13.65 12.48 -4.59
CA ASP A 155 -13.33 12.02 -3.22
C ASP A 155 -11.94 12.43 -2.74
N ALA A 156 -10.95 12.47 -3.64
CA ALA A 156 -9.53 12.63 -3.31
C ALA A 156 -9.01 14.03 -3.66
N TRP A 157 -9.35 14.55 -4.85
CA TRP A 157 -8.86 15.84 -5.33
C TRP A 157 -9.21 17.02 -4.40
N PRO A 158 -10.39 17.11 -3.76
CA PRO A 158 -10.66 18.20 -2.82
C PRO A 158 -9.68 18.24 -1.63
N LEU A 159 -9.27 17.07 -1.12
CA LEU A 159 -8.30 16.95 -0.01
C LEU A 159 -6.88 17.32 -0.46
N ILE A 160 -6.50 16.88 -1.66
CA ILE A 160 -5.19 17.21 -2.24
C ILE A 160 -5.11 18.71 -2.52
N ARG A 161 -6.17 19.28 -3.12
CA ARG A 161 -6.25 20.70 -3.46
C ARG A 161 -6.23 21.59 -2.21
N SER A 162 -6.98 21.24 -1.16
CA SER A 162 -6.98 22.02 0.07
C SER A 162 -5.59 22.06 0.72
N TYR A 163 -4.91 20.91 0.80
CA TYR A 163 -3.52 20.84 1.27
C TYR A 163 -2.58 21.68 0.39
N MET A 164 -2.66 21.55 -0.93
CA MET A 164 -1.79 22.28 -1.86
C MET A 164 -1.98 23.80 -1.75
N LEU A 165 -3.22 24.26 -1.61
CA LEU A 165 -3.53 25.68 -1.42
C LEU A 165 -2.99 26.20 -0.09
N ASP A 166 -3.11 25.43 0.99
CA ASP A 166 -2.56 25.82 2.28
C ASP A 166 -1.03 25.85 2.27
N GLN A 167 -0.41 24.78 1.77
CA GLN A 167 1.04 24.65 1.64
C GLN A 167 1.63 25.74 0.73
N SER A 168 0.88 26.22 -0.27
CA SER A 168 1.33 27.29 -1.18
C SER A 168 1.68 28.59 -0.46
N LYS A 169 1.01 28.89 0.66
CA LYS A 169 1.25 30.09 1.48
C LYS A 169 2.66 30.09 2.06
N TYR A 170 3.14 28.90 2.44
CA TYR A 170 4.48 28.69 2.98
C TYR A 170 5.51 28.61 1.86
N SER A 171 5.25 27.80 0.83
CA SER A 171 6.22 27.57 -0.26
C SER A 171 6.52 28.84 -1.06
N LYS A 172 5.57 29.76 -1.21
CA LYS A 172 5.75 31.03 -1.94
C LYS A 172 6.84 31.92 -1.34
N LYS A 173 7.07 31.84 -0.02
CA LYS A 173 8.05 32.66 0.72
C LYS A 173 9.29 31.87 1.13
N ALA A 174 9.39 30.61 0.72
CA ALA A 174 10.39 29.71 1.28
C ALA A 174 11.74 29.85 0.57
N GLY A 175 12.82 29.86 1.35
CA GLY A 175 14.19 29.84 0.83
C GLY A 175 14.61 28.45 0.33
N LYS A 176 15.87 28.32 -0.11
CA LYS A 176 16.43 27.06 -0.64
C LYS A 176 16.28 25.86 0.31
N GLY A 177 16.27 26.08 1.63
CA GLY A 177 16.06 25.04 2.64
C GLY A 177 14.74 24.29 2.51
N TYR A 178 13.71 24.91 1.89
CA TYR A 178 12.42 24.28 1.63
C TYR A 178 12.51 23.03 0.75
N HIS A 179 13.48 22.99 -0.17
CA HIS A 179 13.63 21.88 -1.12
C HIS A 179 13.98 20.54 -0.44
N HIS A 180 14.47 20.58 0.80
CA HIS A 180 14.79 19.38 1.58
C HIS A 180 13.61 18.88 2.44
N LEU A 181 12.51 19.61 2.48
CA LEU A 181 11.34 19.23 3.27
C LEU A 181 10.46 18.21 2.51
N SER A 182 9.86 17.28 3.27
CA SER A 182 8.88 16.32 2.73
C SER A 182 7.70 17.01 2.04
N ALA A 183 7.33 18.22 2.49
CA ALA A 183 6.31 19.05 1.88
C ALA A 183 6.62 19.42 0.42
N PHE A 184 7.87 19.79 0.13
CA PHE A 184 8.30 20.08 -1.23
C PHE A 184 8.27 18.84 -2.11
N ALA A 185 8.78 17.70 -1.61
CA ALA A 185 8.74 16.42 -2.34
C ALA A 185 7.30 15.99 -2.67
N TYR A 186 6.38 16.18 -1.73
CA TYR A 186 4.96 15.90 -1.91
C TYR A 186 4.29 16.84 -2.93
N GLN A 187 4.52 18.16 -2.83
CA GLN A 187 4.03 19.13 -3.81
C GLN A 187 4.54 18.82 -5.23
N LYS A 188 5.85 18.56 -5.36
CA LYS A 188 6.46 18.18 -6.64
C LYS A 188 5.81 16.93 -7.22
N THR A 189 5.58 15.92 -6.38
CA THR A 189 4.90 14.68 -6.78
C THR A 189 3.52 14.99 -7.34
N ILE A 190 2.68 15.74 -6.61
CA ILE A 190 1.32 16.09 -7.07
C ILE A 190 1.34 16.83 -8.41
N LEU A 191 2.23 17.82 -8.55
CA LEU A 191 2.33 18.62 -9.76
C LEU A 191 2.75 17.80 -10.99
N GLN A 192 3.56 16.76 -10.79
CA GLN A 192 3.94 15.82 -11.86
C GLN A 192 2.77 14.93 -12.33
N TRP A 193 1.72 14.76 -11.52
CA TRP A 193 0.51 14.00 -11.88
C TRP A 193 -0.63 14.86 -12.41
N SER A 194 -0.53 16.20 -12.31
CA SER A 194 -1.56 17.14 -12.75
C SER A 194 -1.40 17.63 -14.20
N VAL A 195 -0.38 17.14 -14.91
CA VAL A 195 -0.10 17.38 -16.34
C VAL A 195 -0.34 16.08 -17.08
#